data_AF-A0A9N8JJ87-F1
#
_entry.id   AF-A0A9N8JJ87-F1
#
_cell.length_a   1.000
_cell.length_b   1.000
_cell.length_c   1.000
_cell.angle_alpha   90.00
_cell.angle_beta   90.00
_cell.angle_gamma   90.00
#
_symmetry.space_group_name_H-M   'P 1'
#
loop_
_entity.id
_entity.type
_entity.pdbx_description
1 polymer ?
#
loop_
_entity_poly.entity_id
_entity_poly.type
_entity_poly.pdbx_seq_one_letter_code
_entity_poly.pdbx_strand_id
1 'polypeptide(L)'
;MLGLPRSSLEAPSRKVEELEAGERLQYSHLIVADRILKRSTRLSLLETQELDSLLETAAGSVPAQWWLVPDLSTSNRTANDIFQDMSRLNDQLAHFHLLIRVHLPYLMRCTFENSHDYSRMTALNASRDTLIRYVAFREKNAADFYCRGTDFVCFVAATVLSLGYIECARLRYSGYAHGAFGLLVHSRPSDRGLLERTRAVVRGTCQGDDDSITRQIVFVLEQLLRIEERAASGVRYRVRASDNDGGQAAYHSEVTGDGGLHLHIPAFGNVDFGVEGPAVVVSQAPALLDVGVYGGHGTGDGDNGGEWDMQGIDLALFEDLFGGSDPNIVN
;
A
#
# COMPACT_ATOMS: atom_id res chain seq x y z
N MET A 1 8.15 2.13 20.52
CA MET A 1 8.64 3.52 20.40
C MET A 1 7.50 4.35 19.85
N LEU A 2 7.09 5.42 20.54
CA LEU A 2 6.14 6.39 19.99
C LEU A 2 6.87 7.18 18.89
N GLY A 3 6.34 7.18 17.67
CA GLY A 3 6.91 7.82 16.48
C GLY A 3 6.94 9.36 16.53
N LEU A 4 7.48 9.93 17.60
CA LEU A 4 7.72 11.36 17.69
C LEU A 4 8.87 11.73 16.74
N PRO A 5 8.75 12.79 15.93
CA PRO A 5 9.89 13.37 15.26
C PRO A 5 10.90 13.78 16.35
N ARG A 6 12.15 13.31 16.23
CA ARG A 6 13.23 13.76 17.11
C ARG A 6 13.28 15.27 17.03
N SER A 7 12.97 15.98 18.12
CA SER A 7 13.27 17.40 18.21
C SER A 7 14.79 17.53 18.10
N SER A 8 15.23 18.04 16.95
CA SER A 8 16.61 18.40 16.70
C SER A 8 17.05 19.43 17.72
N LEU A 9 17.81 19.00 18.74
CA LEU A 9 18.86 19.72 19.48
C LEU A 9 19.33 18.81 20.63
N GLU A 10 20.59 18.38 20.59
CA GLU A 10 21.35 17.80 21.73
C GLU A 10 21.23 16.30 22.11
N ALA A 11 21.05 15.37 21.17
CA ALA A 11 21.43 13.96 21.44
C ALA A 11 22.83 13.67 20.88
N PRO A 12 23.79 13.13 21.67
CA PRO A 12 25.10 12.76 21.14
C PRO A 12 24.91 11.72 20.03
N SER A 13 25.57 11.93 18.90
CA SER A 13 25.58 11.01 17.76
C SER A 13 26.24 9.70 18.19
N ARG A 14 25.46 8.78 18.76
CA ARG A 14 25.92 7.40 18.96
C ARG A 14 26.32 6.87 17.59
N LYS A 15 27.54 6.37 17.49
CA LYS A 15 28.07 5.81 16.24
C LYS A 15 27.11 4.74 15.75
N VAL A 16 26.75 4.75 14.47
CA VAL A 16 25.77 3.81 13.87
C VAL A 16 26.23 2.36 14.07
N GLU A 17 27.54 2.15 14.22
CA GLU A 17 28.19 0.88 14.50
C GLU A 17 27.93 0.33 15.93
N GLU A 18 27.46 1.16 16.87
CA GLU A 18 27.19 0.78 18.27
C GLU A 18 25.71 0.49 18.56
N LEU A 19 24.85 0.61 17.53
CA LEU A 19 23.41 0.38 17.63
C LEU A 19 23.07 -1.10 17.45
N GLU A 20 22.06 -1.57 18.18
CA GLU A 20 21.51 -2.91 17.96
C GLU A 20 20.95 -3.05 16.53
N ALA A 21 20.82 -4.28 16.03
CA ALA A 21 20.37 -4.53 14.66
C ALA A 21 19.00 -3.87 14.33
N GLY A 22 18.03 -3.97 15.24
CA GLY A 22 16.73 -3.31 15.08
C GLY A 22 16.83 -1.78 15.10
N GLU A 23 17.68 -1.23 15.96
CA GLU A 23 17.90 0.22 16.04
C GLU A 23 18.56 0.78 14.77
N ARG A 24 19.50 0.03 14.17
CA ARG A 24 20.11 0.38 12.88
C ARG A 24 19.08 0.40 11.76
N LEU A 25 18.17 -0.58 11.72
CA LEU A 25 17.08 -0.63 10.76
C LEU A 25 16.19 0.62 10.86
N GLN A 26 15.70 0.91 12.07
CA GLN A 26 14.84 2.07 12.33
C GLN A 26 15.55 3.40 12.05
N TYR A 27 16.84 3.51 12.39
CA TYR A 27 17.63 4.71 12.11
C TYR A 27 17.75 4.96 10.60
N SER A 28 18.02 3.92 9.80
CA SER A 28 18.03 4.02 8.35
C SER A 28 16.65 4.40 7.79
N HIS A 29 15.56 3.85 8.35
CA HIS A 29 14.20 4.26 7.95
C HIS A 29 13.96 5.76 8.16
N LEU A 30 14.40 6.30 9.30
CA LEU A 30 14.28 7.73 9.58
C LEU A 30 15.06 8.60 8.59
N ILE A 31 16.28 8.21 8.23
CA ILE A 31 17.09 8.93 7.23
C ILE A 31 16.38 8.95 5.88
N VAL A 32 15.88 7.79 5.43
CA VAL A 32 15.19 7.67 4.14
C VAL A 32 13.89 8.47 4.15
N ALA A 33 13.10 8.38 5.23
CA ALA A 33 11.88 9.15 5.39
C ALA A 33 12.14 10.67 5.36
N ASP A 34 13.16 11.15 6.07
CA ASP A 34 13.56 12.56 6.07
C ASP A 34 13.96 13.04 4.67
N ARG A 35 14.73 12.26 3.92
CA ARG A 35 15.07 12.58 2.53
C ARG A 35 13.84 12.61 1.62
N ILE A 36 12.90 11.69 1.81
CA ILE A 36 11.64 11.68 1.06
C ILE A 36 10.78 12.91 1.38
N LEU A 37 10.75 13.35 2.65
CA LEU A 37 9.94 14.49 3.09
C LEU A 37 10.53 15.84 2.64
N LYS A 38 11.85 16.00 2.67
CA LYS A 38 12.54 17.26 2.30
C LYS A 38 12.59 17.52 0.79
N ARG A 39 12.16 16.57 -0.04
CA ARG A 39 12.25 16.71 -1.49
C ARG A 39 11.23 17.73 -2.01
N SER A 40 11.69 18.70 -2.78
CA SER A 40 10.84 19.62 -3.55
C SER A 40 10.49 19.09 -4.93
N THR A 41 11.21 18.06 -5.41
CA THR A 41 11.07 17.45 -6.73
C THR A 41 11.20 15.92 -6.64
N ARG A 42 10.87 15.20 -7.72
CA ARG A 42 11.01 13.74 -7.78
C ARG A 42 12.48 13.32 -7.62
N LEU A 43 12.72 12.20 -6.94
CA LEU A 43 14.06 11.61 -6.80
C LEU A 43 14.65 11.28 -8.17
N SER A 44 15.91 11.64 -8.38
CA SER A 44 16.72 11.15 -9.51
C SER A 44 16.98 9.65 -9.38
N LEU A 45 17.43 9.01 -10.46
CA LEU A 45 17.69 7.57 -10.45
C LEU A 45 18.84 7.24 -9.48
N LEU A 46 19.85 8.11 -9.44
CA LEU A 46 20.97 7.98 -8.53
C LEU A 46 20.52 8.06 -7.07
N GLU A 47 19.74 9.09 -6.70
CA GLU A 47 19.21 9.21 -5.34
C GLU A 47 18.32 8.03 -4.95
N THR A 48 17.56 7.48 -5.91
CA THR A 48 16.73 6.29 -5.69
C THR A 48 17.60 5.08 -5.36
N GLN A 49 18.68 4.86 -6.10
CA GLN A 49 19.63 3.77 -5.87
C GLN A 49 20.38 3.94 -4.53
N GLU A 50 20.75 5.16 -4.17
CA GLU A 50 21.39 5.44 -2.87
C GLU A 50 20.46 5.11 -1.69
N LEU A 51 19.19 5.54 -1.77
CA LEU A 51 18.21 5.26 -0.72
C LEU A 51 17.85 3.78 -0.65
N ASP A 52 17.72 3.11 -1.79
CA ASP A 52 17.49 1.67 -1.88
C ASP A 52 18.66 0.89 -1.24
N SER A 53 19.90 1.23 -1.58
CA SER A 53 21.09 0.60 -0.99
C SER A 53 21.17 0.80 0.54
N LEU A 54 20.73 1.96 1.04
CA LEU A 54 20.62 2.21 2.48
C LEU A 54 19.57 1.31 3.14
N LEU A 55 18.41 1.11 2.50
CA LEU A 55 17.36 0.21 2.97
C LEU A 55 17.81 -1.25 2.91
N GLU A 56 18.47 -1.67 1.84
CA GLU A 56 19.02 -3.02 1.66
C GLU A 56 20.06 -3.35 2.75
N THR A 57 21.01 -2.44 2.97
CA THR A 57 22.04 -2.59 4.01
C THR A 57 21.43 -2.69 5.40
N ALA A 58 20.43 -1.84 5.67
CA ALA A 58 19.71 -1.86 6.94
C ALA A 58 18.93 -3.18 7.13
N ALA A 59 18.30 -3.70 6.08
CA ALA A 59 17.57 -4.95 6.12
C ALA A 59 18.48 -6.18 6.32
N GLY A 60 19.68 -6.15 5.73
CA GLY A 60 20.70 -7.17 5.94
C GLY A 60 21.32 -7.16 7.35
N SER A 61 21.06 -6.12 8.15
CA SER A 61 21.59 -6.00 9.51
C SER A 61 20.81 -6.81 10.55
N VAL A 62 19.56 -7.19 10.24
CA VAL A 62 18.69 -8.03 11.08
C VAL A 62 18.66 -9.48 10.56
N PRO A 63 18.40 -10.49 11.42
CA PRO A 63 18.38 -11.89 11.01
C PRO A 63 17.31 -12.19 9.94
N ALA A 64 17.59 -13.10 9.00
CA ALA A 64 16.63 -13.46 7.94
C ALA A 64 15.26 -13.93 8.47
N GLN A 65 15.23 -14.70 9.57
CA GLN A 65 13.97 -15.14 10.20
C GLN A 65 13.16 -13.99 10.81
N TRP A 66 13.80 -12.85 11.10
CA TRP A 66 13.11 -11.66 11.60
C TRP A 66 12.10 -11.13 10.58
N TRP A 67 12.34 -11.34 9.28
CA TRP A 67 11.47 -10.92 8.19
C TRP A 67 10.24 -11.80 7.98
N LEU A 68 10.14 -12.96 8.63
CA LEU A 68 8.91 -13.76 8.56
C LEU A 68 7.73 -12.97 9.14
N VAL A 69 6.52 -13.24 8.63
CA VAL A 69 5.29 -12.67 9.18
C VAL A 69 5.21 -13.07 10.66
N PRO A 70 5.15 -12.10 11.60
CA PRO A 70 5.05 -12.41 13.01
C PRO A 70 3.82 -13.27 13.31
N ASP A 71 3.92 -14.15 14.30
CA ASP A 71 2.73 -14.87 14.76
C ASP A 71 1.96 -13.98 15.73
N LEU A 72 0.94 -13.34 15.20
CA LEU A 72 0.10 -12.39 15.91
C LEU A 72 -1.04 -13.09 16.70
N SER A 73 -0.88 -14.37 17.02
CA SER A 73 -1.83 -15.08 17.86
C SER A 73 -1.65 -14.69 19.33
N THR A 74 -2.76 -14.42 20.02
CA THR A 74 -2.75 -14.01 21.44
C THR A 74 -2.72 -15.20 22.40
N SER A 75 -2.90 -16.42 21.89
CA SER A 75 -2.99 -17.63 22.71
C SER A 75 -1.66 -17.96 23.39
N ASN A 76 -1.67 -18.03 24.72
CA ASN A 76 -0.52 -18.39 25.57
C ASN A 76 0.70 -17.46 25.47
N ARG A 77 0.50 -16.18 25.13
CA ARG A 77 1.58 -15.18 25.02
C ARG A 77 1.51 -14.12 26.09
N THR A 78 2.67 -13.61 26.50
CA THR A 78 2.71 -12.46 27.41
C THR A 78 2.44 -11.16 26.65
N ALA A 79 1.97 -10.13 27.33
CA ALA A 79 1.78 -8.80 26.74
C ALA A 79 3.07 -8.25 26.11
N ASN A 80 4.23 -8.57 26.69
CA ASN A 80 5.52 -8.19 26.16
C ASN A 80 5.84 -8.88 24.82
N ASP A 81 5.50 -10.16 24.67
CA ASP A 81 5.73 -10.90 23.41
C ASP A 81 4.86 -10.33 22.28
N ILE A 82 3.60 -10.00 22.59
CA ILE A 82 2.67 -9.38 21.64
C ILE A 82 3.19 -8.00 21.22
N PHE A 83 3.64 -7.19 22.19
CA PHE A 83 4.21 -5.87 21.91
C PHE A 83 5.45 -5.95 21.02
N GLN A 84 6.35 -6.90 21.26
CA GLN A 84 7.54 -7.10 20.44
C GLN A 84 7.19 -7.51 19.01
N ASP A 85 6.22 -8.42 18.84
CA ASP A 85 5.75 -8.84 17.52
C ASP A 85 5.03 -7.73 16.76
N MET A 86 4.27 -6.89 17.46
CA MET A 86 3.65 -5.70 16.88
C MET A 86 4.68 -4.64 16.49
N SER A 87 5.69 -4.39 17.33
CA SER A 87 6.80 -3.48 16.98
C SER A 87 7.54 -3.99 15.75
N ARG A 88 7.84 -5.30 15.70
CA ARG A 88 8.46 -5.94 14.55
C ARG A 88 7.60 -5.80 13.28
N LEU A 89 6.29 -6.04 13.38
CA LEU A 89 5.37 -5.85 12.26
C LEU A 89 5.39 -4.41 11.74
N ASN A 90 5.37 -3.42 12.63
CA ASN A 90 5.41 -2.01 12.26
C ASN A 90 6.73 -1.65 11.57
N ASP A 91 7.87 -2.15 12.06
CA ASP A 91 9.18 -1.94 11.42
C ASP A 91 9.23 -2.60 10.03
N GLN A 92 8.65 -3.79 9.86
CA GLN A 92 8.53 -4.45 8.56
C GLN A 92 7.66 -3.64 7.59
N LEU A 93 6.48 -3.19 8.04
CA LEU A 93 5.57 -2.36 7.24
C LEU A 93 6.21 -1.03 6.84
N ALA A 94 6.95 -0.40 7.77
CA ALA A 94 7.70 0.82 7.49
C ALA A 94 8.77 0.58 6.41
N HIS A 95 9.53 -0.52 6.51
CA HIS A 95 10.54 -0.87 5.52
C HIS A 95 9.95 -1.03 4.11
N PHE A 96 8.90 -1.84 3.96
CA PHE A 96 8.26 -2.04 2.66
C PHE A 96 7.57 -0.78 2.15
N HIS A 97 6.95 0.02 3.04
CA HIS A 97 6.38 1.30 2.66
C HIS A 97 7.45 2.26 2.10
N LEU A 98 8.63 2.33 2.72
CA LEU A 98 9.73 3.15 2.23
C LEU A 98 10.24 2.68 0.87
N LEU A 99 10.38 1.36 0.65
CA LEU A 99 10.72 0.80 -0.66
C LEU A 99 9.70 1.21 -1.73
N ILE A 100 8.41 1.11 -1.42
CA ILE A 100 7.35 1.59 -2.31
C ILE A 100 7.58 3.07 -2.60
N ARG A 101 7.72 3.92 -1.57
CA ARG A 101 7.87 5.37 -1.73
C ARG A 101 9.11 5.80 -2.53
N VAL A 102 10.22 5.06 -2.42
CA VAL A 102 11.47 5.31 -3.16
C VAL A 102 11.31 4.95 -4.64
N HIS A 103 10.74 3.79 -4.95
CA HIS A 103 10.71 3.26 -6.32
C HIS A 103 9.46 3.62 -7.13
N LEU A 104 8.38 4.02 -6.45
CA LEU A 104 7.11 4.36 -7.07
C LEU A 104 7.19 5.38 -8.23
N PRO A 105 8.05 6.43 -8.20
CA PRO A 105 8.20 7.35 -9.33
C PRO A 105 8.61 6.69 -10.66
N TYR A 106 9.16 5.48 -10.61
CA TYR A 106 9.60 4.71 -11.78
C TYR A 106 8.58 3.68 -12.27
N LEU A 107 7.56 3.37 -11.45
CA LEU A 107 6.47 2.47 -11.84
C LEU A 107 5.71 3.02 -13.05
N MET A 108 5.43 4.32 -13.02
CA MET A 108 4.60 5.01 -14.01
C MET A 108 5.38 5.62 -15.18
N ARG A 109 6.72 5.49 -15.19
CA ARG A 109 7.54 6.01 -16.29
C ARG A 109 7.44 5.09 -17.49
N CYS A 110 6.78 5.55 -18.53
CA CYS A 110 6.84 4.96 -19.87
C CYS A 110 8.19 5.31 -20.52
N THR A 111 9.27 4.65 -20.09
CA THR A 111 10.52 4.65 -20.87
C THR A 111 10.73 3.25 -21.43
N PHE A 112 11.10 3.21 -22.71
CA PHE A 112 11.42 2.01 -23.47
C PHE A 112 12.73 1.33 -23.02
N GLU A 113 13.38 1.89 -21.99
CA GLU A 113 14.60 1.38 -21.40
C GLU A 113 14.26 0.43 -20.24
N ASN A 114 14.90 -0.75 -20.26
CA ASN A 114 14.86 -1.73 -19.17
C ASN A 114 15.45 -1.19 -17.85
N SER A 115 15.97 0.04 -17.83
CA SER A 115 16.63 0.69 -16.69
C SER A 115 15.73 0.86 -15.47
N HIS A 116 14.40 0.78 -15.63
CA HIS A 116 13.43 0.94 -14.53
C HIS A 116 12.81 -0.37 -14.03
N ASP A 117 13.14 -1.51 -14.64
CA ASP A 117 12.56 -2.83 -14.30
C ASP A 117 12.86 -3.23 -12.86
N TYR A 118 14.07 -2.94 -12.38
CA TYR A 118 14.43 -3.11 -10.97
C TYR A 118 13.47 -2.36 -10.04
N SER A 119 13.30 -1.05 -10.26
CA SER A 119 12.44 -0.22 -9.40
C SER A 119 10.98 -0.68 -9.43
N ARG A 120 10.46 -1.04 -10.62
CA ARG A 120 9.10 -1.58 -10.76
C ARG A 120 8.92 -2.85 -9.95
N MET A 121 9.84 -3.81 -10.08
CA MET A 121 9.76 -5.07 -9.35
C MET A 121 9.91 -4.88 -7.85
N THR A 122 10.82 -4.00 -7.39
CA THR A 122 10.97 -3.68 -5.97
C THR A 122 9.68 -3.10 -5.40
N ALA A 123 9.05 -2.13 -6.08
CA ALA A 123 7.79 -1.55 -5.62
C ALA A 123 6.65 -2.58 -5.56
N LEU A 124 6.55 -3.47 -6.54
CA LEU A 124 5.51 -4.51 -6.58
C LEU A 124 5.73 -5.60 -5.54
N ASN A 125 6.97 -6.05 -5.35
CA ASN A 125 7.30 -7.04 -4.33
C ASN A 125 7.06 -6.47 -2.93
N ALA A 126 7.53 -5.26 -2.65
CA ALA A 126 7.26 -4.57 -1.39
C ALA A 126 5.75 -4.37 -1.15
N SER A 127 4.98 -4.08 -2.20
CA SER A 127 3.52 -4.00 -2.11
C SER A 127 2.90 -5.35 -1.74
N ARG A 128 3.31 -6.45 -2.38
CA ARG A 128 2.85 -7.80 -2.03
C ARG A 128 3.16 -8.15 -0.59
N ASP A 129 4.40 -7.92 -0.16
CA ASP A 129 4.86 -8.18 1.21
C ASP A 129 4.10 -7.37 2.26
N THR A 130 3.75 -6.13 1.94
CA THR A 130 2.91 -5.26 2.77
C THR A 130 1.50 -5.85 2.93
N LEU A 131 0.86 -6.24 1.83
CA LEU A 131 -0.51 -6.77 1.85
C LEU A 131 -0.61 -8.11 2.56
N ILE A 132 0.35 -9.02 2.38
CA ILE A 132 0.40 -10.31 3.09
C ILE A 132 0.42 -10.07 4.61
N ARG A 133 1.26 -9.15 5.07
CA ARG A 133 1.39 -8.80 6.49
C ARG A 133 0.15 -8.09 7.01
N TYR A 134 -0.43 -7.18 6.21
CA TYR A 134 -1.66 -6.49 6.57
C TYR A 134 -2.83 -7.46 6.79
N VAL A 135 -3.05 -8.39 5.85
CA VAL A 135 -4.11 -9.40 5.95
C VAL A 135 -3.88 -10.26 7.20
N ALA A 136 -2.67 -10.77 7.41
CA ALA A 136 -2.34 -11.58 8.59
C ALA A 136 -2.56 -10.81 9.91
N PHE A 137 -2.27 -9.50 9.91
CA PHE A 137 -2.47 -8.63 11.06
C PHE A 137 -3.95 -8.42 11.38
N ARG A 138 -4.74 -8.04 10.39
CA ARG A 138 -6.15 -7.68 10.60
C ARG A 138 -7.09 -8.87 10.78
N GLU A 139 -6.74 -10.04 10.28
CA GLU A 139 -7.52 -11.26 10.55
C GLU A 139 -7.38 -11.75 12.00
N LYS A 140 -6.24 -11.46 12.64
CA LYS A 140 -5.93 -11.94 14.00
C LYS A 140 -6.12 -10.88 15.08
N ASN A 141 -6.11 -9.58 14.74
CA ASN A 141 -6.23 -8.48 15.70
C ASN A 141 -7.40 -7.56 15.34
N ALA A 142 -8.51 -7.67 16.05
CA ALA A 142 -9.74 -6.93 15.73
C ALA A 142 -9.71 -5.45 16.18
N ALA A 143 -8.88 -5.04 17.15
CA ALA A 143 -8.86 -3.64 17.61
C ALA A 143 -7.58 -3.19 18.34
N ASP A 144 -6.96 -4.04 19.18
CA ASP A 144 -6.06 -3.56 20.26
C ASP A 144 -4.77 -2.86 19.81
N PHE A 145 -4.26 -3.17 18.61
CA PHE A 145 -3.00 -2.63 18.10
C PHE A 145 -3.14 -1.96 16.73
N TYR A 146 -4.36 -1.59 16.37
CA TYR A 146 -4.68 -0.93 15.11
C TYR A 146 -4.34 0.57 15.16
N CYS A 147 -3.78 1.09 14.07
CA CYS A 147 -3.75 2.52 13.82
C CYS A 147 -4.12 2.83 12.36
N ARG A 148 -4.67 4.02 12.12
CA ARG A 148 -5.08 4.46 10.78
C ARG A 148 -3.91 4.49 9.77
N GLY A 149 -2.69 4.70 10.25
CA GLY A 149 -1.49 4.64 9.42
C GLY A 149 -1.30 3.29 8.71
N THR A 150 -1.68 2.18 9.35
CA THR A 150 -1.60 0.83 8.76
C THR A 150 -2.55 0.67 7.58
N ASP A 151 -3.75 1.27 7.65
CA ASP A 151 -4.72 1.27 6.54
C ASP A 151 -4.24 2.11 5.37
N PHE A 152 -3.59 3.25 5.65
CA PHE A 152 -2.97 4.05 4.61
C PHE A 152 -1.84 3.31 3.89
N VAL A 153 -0.93 2.66 4.65
CA VAL A 153 0.16 1.86 4.08
C VAL A 153 -0.39 0.71 3.21
N CYS A 154 -1.43 0.04 3.69
CA CYS A 154 -2.14 -0.99 2.93
C CYS A 154 -2.76 -0.45 1.64
N PHE A 155 -3.46 0.68 1.74
CA PHE A 155 -4.09 1.32 0.60
C PHE A 155 -3.06 1.70 -0.48
N VAL A 156 -1.92 2.29 -0.08
CA VAL A 156 -0.82 2.62 -1.00
C VAL A 156 -0.29 1.35 -1.68
N ALA A 157 0.00 0.29 -0.91
CA ALA A 157 0.49 -0.97 -1.46
C ALA A 157 -0.50 -1.62 -2.45
N ALA A 158 -1.79 -1.66 -2.10
CA ALA A 158 -2.82 -2.20 -2.97
C ALA A 158 -2.97 -1.40 -4.27
N THR A 159 -2.84 -0.07 -4.19
CA THR A 159 -2.87 0.80 -5.36
C THR A 159 -1.68 0.57 -6.28
N VAL A 160 -0.48 0.51 -5.71
CA VAL A 160 0.76 0.26 -6.45
C VAL A 160 0.74 -1.10 -7.13
N LEU A 161 0.27 -2.13 -6.44
CA LEU A 161 0.14 -3.47 -7.02
C LEU A 161 -0.86 -3.49 -8.18
N SER A 162 -2.03 -2.86 -8.00
CA SER A 162 -3.05 -2.73 -9.06
C SER A 162 -2.52 -1.96 -10.27
N LEU A 163 -1.84 -0.85 -10.03
CA LEU A 163 -1.19 -0.03 -11.07
C LEU A 163 -0.17 -0.83 -11.87
N GLY A 164 0.67 -1.63 -11.21
CA GLY A 164 1.65 -2.48 -11.89
C GLY A 164 1.00 -3.49 -12.83
N TYR A 165 -0.14 -4.07 -12.44
CA TYR A 165 -0.88 -4.99 -13.32
C TYR A 165 -1.56 -4.31 -14.49
N ILE A 166 -2.14 -3.12 -14.27
CA ILE A 166 -2.72 -2.30 -15.34
C ILE A 166 -1.64 -1.89 -16.35
N GLU A 167 -0.48 -1.47 -15.86
CA GLU A 167 0.66 -1.10 -16.70
C GLU A 167 1.27 -2.31 -17.42
N CYS A 168 1.38 -3.45 -16.75
CA CYS A 168 1.78 -4.71 -17.37
C CYS A 168 0.85 -5.10 -18.52
N ALA A 169 -0.47 -5.00 -18.32
CA ALA A 169 -1.44 -5.25 -19.39
C ALA A 169 -1.22 -4.29 -20.56
N ARG A 170 -1.05 -2.99 -20.29
CA ARG A 170 -0.78 -1.96 -21.31
C ARG A 170 0.49 -2.26 -22.12
N LEU A 171 1.59 -2.63 -21.47
CA LEU A 171 2.88 -2.91 -22.11
C LEU A 171 2.89 -4.19 -22.95
N ARG A 172 2.09 -5.21 -22.58
CA ARG A 172 1.89 -6.41 -23.39
C ARG A 172 1.30 -6.07 -24.75
N TYR A 173 0.33 -5.15 -24.78
CA TYR A 173 -0.30 -4.71 -26.02
C TYR A 173 0.66 -3.91 -26.93
N SER A 174 1.63 -3.18 -26.35
CA SER A 174 2.62 -2.45 -27.13
C SER A 174 3.79 -3.31 -27.62
N GLY A 175 3.73 -4.64 -27.48
CA GLY A 175 4.80 -5.56 -27.90
C GLY A 175 6.03 -5.58 -26.99
N TYR A 176 6.00 -4.83 -25.88
CA TYR A 176 7.07 -4.74 -24.87
C TYR A 176 6.93 -5.83 -23.79
N ALA A 177 6.51 -7.03 -24.19
CA ALA A 177 6.19 -8.13 -23.27
C ALA A 177 7.41 -8.85 -22.66
N HIS A 178 8.64 -8.45 -23.01
CA HIS A 178 9.87 -9.17 -22.69
C HIS A 178 10.69 -8.57 -21.53
N GLY A 179 10.15 -7.58 -20.81
CA GLY A 179 10.76 -7.02 -19.58
C GLY A 179 10.24 -7.69 -18.30
N ALA A 180 10.61 -7.14 -17.13
CA ALA A 180 10.23 -7.69 -15.82
C ALA A 180 8.70 -7.87 -15.63
N PHE A 181 7.87 -7.02 -16.25
CA PHE A 181 6.42 -7.16 -16.26
C PHE A 181 5.91 -8.43 -16.97
N GLY A 182 6.69 -8.99 -17.89
CA GLY A 182 6.38 -10.28 -18.53
C GLY A 182 6.20 -11.41 -17.52
N LEU A 183 6.97 -11.38 -16.42
CA LEU A 183 6.95 -12.39 -15.36
C LEU A 183 5.69 -12.31 -14.49
N LEU A 184 5.05 -11.14 -14.39
CA LEU A 184 3.89 -10.94 -13.53
C LEU A 184 2.66 -11.75 -13.95
N VAL A 185 2.59 -12.27 -15.18
CA VAL A 185 1.44 -13.10 -15.61
C VAL A 185 1.23 -14.31 -14.71
N HIS A 186 2.31 -14.91 -14.23
CA HIS A 186 2.24 -16.09 -13.38
C HIS A 186 1.86 -15.75 -11.95
N SER A 187 2.22 -14.55 -11.47
CA SER A 187 1.87 -14.06 -10.14
C SER A 187 0.48 -13.42 -10.08
N ARG A 188 -0.08 -13.00 -11.23
CA ARG A 188 -1.36 -12.27 -11.31
C ARG A 188 -2.50 -12.94 -10.55
N PRO A 189 -2.80 -14.26 -10.71
CA PRO A 189 -3.93 -14.85 -10.02
C PRO A 189 -3.80 -14.79 -8.49
N SER A 190 -2.58 -15.03 -7.99
CA SER A 190 -2.30 -14.97 -6.54
C SER A 190 -2.40 -13.55 -6.01
N ASP A 191 -1.81 -12.57 -6.71
CA ASP A 191 -1.85 -11.17 -6.30
C ASP A 191 -3.26 -10.57 -6.39
N ARG A 192 -4.03 -10.99 -7.40
CA ARG A 192 -5.44 -10.64 -7.52
C ARG A 192 -6.25 -11.15 -6.33
N GLY A 193 -6.07 -12.41 -5.95
CA GLY A 193 -6.70 -12.99 -4.76
C GLY A 193 -6.29 -12.26 -3.48
N LEU A 194 -5.03 -11.85 -3.36
CA LEU A 194 -4.53 -11.04 -2.24
C LEU A 194 -5.19 -9.66 -2.17
N LEU A 195 -5.36 -8.96 -3.29
CA LEU A 195 -6.06 -7.67 -3.35
C LEU A 195 -7.55 -7.80 -2.98
N GLU A 196 -8.23 -8.85 -3.48
CA GLU A 196 -9.62 -9.15 -3.13
C GLU A 196 -9.78 -9.47 -1.64
N ARG A 197 -8.86 -10.27 -1.08
CA ARG A 197 -8.84 -10.58 0.35
C ARG A 197 -8.59 -9.33 1.18
N THR A 198 -7.63 -8.50 0.77
CA THR A 198 -7.33 -7.22 1.42
C THR A 198 -8.58 -6.34 1.48
N ARG A 199 -9.28 -6.16 0.36
CA ARG A 199 -10.53 -5.40 0.34
C ARG A 199 -11.57 -5.96 1.31
N ALA A 200 -11.74 -7.30 1.34
CA ALA A 200 -12.69 -7.94 2.25
C ALA A 200 -12.34 -7.69 3.72
N VAL A 201 -11.05 -7.75 4.05
CA VAL A 201 -10.52 -7.46 5.40
C VAL A 201 -10.75 -6.00 5.78
N VAL A 202 -10.36 -5.04 4.92
CA VAL A 202 -10.58 -3.61 5.14
C VAL A 202 -12.07 -3.31 5.35
N ARG A 203 -12.95 -3.88 4.52
CA ARG A 203 -14.40 -3.73 4.68
C ARG A 203 -14.91 -4.30 6.00
N GLY A 204 -14.42 -5.46 6.41
CA GLY A 204 -14.83 -6.10 7.67
C GLY A 204 -14.44 -5.30 8.91
N THR A 205 -13.53 -4.34 8.76
CA THR A 205 -13.01 -3.53 9.87
C THR A 205 -13.65 -2.15 9.98
N CYS A 206 -14.63 -1.81 9.14
CA CYS A 206 -15.42 -0.59 9.27
C CYS A 206 -16.09 -0.55 10.66
N GLN A 207 -15.69 0.40 11.50
CA GLN A 207 -16.32 0.62 12.80
C GLN A 207 -17.53 1.54 12.61
N GLY A 208 -18.71 0.95 12.46
CA GLY A 208 -19.97 1.69 12.44
C GLY A 208 -20.20 2.58 11.21
N ASP A 209 -21.12 3.53 11.36
CA ASP A 209 -21.69 4.30 10.25
C ASP A 209 -20.86 5.54 9.84
N ASP A 210 -19.76 5.81 10.55
CA ASP A 210 -18.98 7.07 10.43
C ASP A 210 -17.56 6.87 9.86
N ASP A 211 -17.17 5.64 9.49
CA ASP A 211 -15.83 5.38 8.94
C ASP A 211 -15.74 5.71 7.43
N SER A 212 -15.86 6.99 7.13
CA SER A 212 -15.79 7.56 5.77
C SER A 212 -14.50 7.19 5.04
N ILE A 213 -13.37 7.15 5.76
CA ILE A 213 -12.05 6.82 5.25
C ILE A 213 -12.00 5.36 4.78
N THR A 214 -12.44 4.42 5.61
CA THR A 214 -12.43 3.00 5.23
C THR A 214 -13.38 2.72 4.07
N ARG A 215 -14.55 3.36 4.03
CA ARG A 215 -15.47 3.30 2.89
C ARG A 215 -14.81 3.78 1.60
N GLN A 216 -14.08 4.89 1.70
CA GLN A 216 -13.40 5.49 0.57
C GLN A 216 -12.23 4.62 0.07
N ILE A 217 -11.45 4.02 0.97
CA ILE A 217 -10.44 3.02 0.63
C ILE A 217 -11.08 1.82 -0.08
N VAL A 218 -12.15 1.26 0.48
CA VAL A 218 -12.87 0.11 -0.11
C VAL A 218 -13.40 0.46 -1.51
N PHE A 219 -13.98 1.65 -1.67
CA PHE A 219 -14.49 2.13 -2.94
C PHE A 219 -13.39 2.19 -4.00
N VAL A 220 -12.23 2.78 -3.69
CA VAL A 220 -11.14 2.86 -4.68
C VAL A 220 -10.54 1.50 -4.97
N LEU A 221 -10.37 0.63 -3.98
CA LEU A 221 -9.93 -0.76 -4.22
C LEU A 221 -10.88 -1.50 -5.16
N GLU A 222 -12.19 -1.28 -5.05
CA GLU A 222 -13.18 -1.82 -6.00
C GLU A 222 -12.97 -1.33 -7.42
N GLN A 223 -12.77 -0.01 -7.59
CA GLN A 223 -12.55 0.56 -8.91
C GLN A 223 -11.25 0.06 -9.52
N LEU A 224 -10.16 0.02 -8.74
CA LEU A 224 -8.87 -0.49 -9.19
C LEU A 224 -8.94 -1.97 -9.59
N LEU A 225 -9.60 -2.81 -8.79
CA LEU A 225 -9.85 -4.21 -9.13
C LEU A 225 -10.66 -4.32 -10.43
N ARG A 226 -11.71 -3.52 -10.60
CA ARG A 226 -12.51 -3.52 -11.84
C ARG A 226 -11.69 -3.10 -13.05
N ILE A 227 -10.87 -2.06 -12.93
CA ILE A 227 -10.02 -1.56 -14.01
C ILE A 227 -8.96 -2.59 -14.37
N GLU A 228 -8.28 -3.16 -13.38
CA GLU A 228 -7.26 -4.21 -13.56
C GLU A 228 -7.84 -5.43 -14.28
N GLU A 229 -9.03 -5.89 -13.89
CA GLU A 229 -9.70 -7.01 -14.54
C GLU A 229 -10.02 -6.70 -16.01
N ARG A 230 -10.58 -5.52 -16.27
CA ARG A 230 -10.82 -5.05 -17.65
C ARG A 230 -9.52 -4.94 -18.44
N ALA A 231 -8.43 -4.50 -17.82
CA ALA A 231 -7.12 -4.41 -18.45
C ALA A 231 -6.60 -5.78 -18.85
N ALA A 232 -6.74 -6.77 -17.96
CA ALA A 232 -6.40 -8.15 -18.24
C ALA A 232 -7.27 -8.81 -19.32
N SER A 233 -8.53 -8.41 -19.44
CA SER A 233 -9.43 -8.81 -20.56
C SER A 233 -9.15 -8.08 -21.87
N GLY A 234 -8.23 -7.10 -21.86
CA GLY A 234 -7.76 -6.41 -23.06
C GLY A 234 -8.28 -5.00 -23.29
N VAL A 235 -9.01 -4.42 -22.33
CA VAL A 235 -9.33 -3.00 -22.36
C VAL A 235 -8.06 -2.20 -22.10
N ARG A 236 -7.70 -1.32 -23.02
CA ARG A 236 -6.52 -0.48 -22.84
C ARG A 236 -6.87 0.71 -21.96
N TYR A 237 -6.09 0.88 -20.90
CA TYR A 237 -6.14 2.07 -20.07
C TYR A 237 -4.87 2.89 -20.30
N ARG A 238 -5.05 4.18 -20.51
CA ARG A 238 -3.99 5.16 -20.35
C ARG A 238 -3.89 5.48 -18.88
N VAL A 239 -2.70 5.42 -18.33
CA VAL A 239 -2.42 5.93 -16.99
C VAL A 239 -1.56 7.18 -17.10
N ARG A 240 -2.02 8.29 -16.52
CA ARG A 240 -1.24 9.53 -16.42
C ARG A 240 -0.99 9.85 -14.96
N ALA A 241 0.28 10.03 -14.60
CA ALA A 241 0.69 10.49 -13.27
C ALA A 241 1.17 11.94 -13.34
N SER A 242 0.53 12.83 -12.59
CA SER A 242 0.92 14.25 -12.46
C SER A 242 1.36 14.56 -11.04
N ASP A 243 2.49 15.24 -10.88
CA ASP A 243 2.98 15.71 -9.57
C ASP A 243 2.24 16.94 -9.05
N ASN A 244 1.33 17.52 -9.85
CA ASN A 244 0.64 18.73 -9.44
C ASN A 244 -0.34 18.38 -8.33
N ASP A 245 0.05 18.70 -7.09
CA ASP A 245 -0.74 18.45 -5.90
C ASP A 245 -1.95 19.39 -5.79
N GLY A 246 -2.06 20.41 -6.65
CA GLY A 246 -3.24 21.28 -6.74
C GLY A 246 -3.64 22.03 -5.45
N GLY A 247 -2.88 21.88 -4.36
CA GLY A 247 -3.28 22.27 -3.01
C GLY A 247 -4.32 21.33 -2.38
N GLN A 248 -4.59 20.18 -2.98
CA GLN A 248 -5.58 19.22 -2.50
C GLN A 248 -4.87 18.20 -1.63
N ALA A 249 -4.85 18.46 -0.32
CA ALA A 249 -4.22 17.58 0.66
C ALA A 249 -4.94 16.22 0.78
N ALA A 250 -6.22 16.19 0.38
CA ALA A 250 -7.11 15.06 0.57
C ALA A 250 -7.08 14.07 -0.58
N TYR A 251 -7.00 12.80 -0.20
CA TYR A 251 -7.33 11.64 -0.99
C TYR A 251 -8.69 11.81 -1.66
N HIS A 252 -8.65 11.98 -2.98
CA HIS A 252 -9.83 12.20 -3.80
C HIS A 252 -9.92 11.12 -4.88
N SER A 253 -11.11 10.57 -5.09
CA SER A 253 -11.36 9.68 -6.21
C SER A 253 -12.66 10.00 -6.91
N GLU A 254 -12.64 10.05 -8.23
CA GLU A 254 -13.82 10.28 -9.05
C GLU A 254 -13.86 9.28 -10.20
N VAL A 255 -14.99 8.60 -10.39
CA VAL A 255 -15.19 7.71 -11.55
C VAL A 255 -15.62 8.56 -12.73
N THR A 256 -14.89 8.46 -13.84
CA THR A 256 -15.24 9.19 -15.07
C THR A 256 -16.32 8.44 -15.84
N GLY A 257 -17.21 9.17 -16.52
CA GLY A 257 -18.37 8.59 -17.22
C GLY A 257 -18.04 7.57 -18.33
N ASP A 258 -16.78 7.48 -18.77
CA ASP A 258 -16.26 6.50 -19.73
C ASP A 258 -15.73 5.22 -19.07
N GLY A 259 -15.87 5.08 -17.75
CA GLY A 259 -15.38 3.95 -16.96
C GLY A 259 -13.89 4.04 -16.65
N GLY A 260 -13.33 5.25 -16.67
CA GLY A 260 -12.05 5.59 -16.09
C GLY A 260 -12.16 5.95 -14.61
N LEU A 261 -11.02 6.29 -14.01
CA LEU A 261 -10.90 6.64 -12.60
C LEU A 261 -9.87 7.76 -12.47
N HIS A 262 -10.24 8.84 -11.81
CA HIS A 262 -9.31 9.84 -11.32
C HIS A 262 -8.99 9.51 -9.86
N LEU A 263 -7.71 9.45 -9.51
CA LEU A 263 -7.26 9.13 -8.17
C LEU A 263 -6.14 10.10 -7.76
N HIS A 264 -6.39 10.92 -6.75
CA HIS A 264 -5.33 11.65 -6.05
C HIS A 264 -4.81 10.79 -4.91
N ILE A 265 -3.49 10.57 -4.88
CA ILE A 265 -2.81 9.97 -3.74
C ILE A 265 -1.84 11.01 -3.20
N PRO A 266 -1.99 11.42 -1.93
CA PRO A 266 -1.11 12.40 -1.32
C PRO A 266 0.38 12.03 -1.42
N ALA A 267 1.20 13.01 -1.81
CA ALA A 267 2.62 12.88 -2.13
C ALA A 267 2.99 11.94 -3.31
N PHE A 268 1.98 11.42 -4.02
CA PHE A 268 2.13 10.68 -5.28
C PHE A 268 1.45 11.40 -6.46
N GLY A 269 0.50 12.30 -6.17
CA GLY A 269 -0.16 13.15 -7.13
C GLY A 269 -1.37 12.47 -7.78
N ASN A 270 -1.76 12.99 -8.94
CA ASN A 270 -2.97 12.58 -9.64
C ASN A 270 -2.68 11.43 -10.61
N VAL A 271 -3.51 10.40 -10.55
CA VAL A 271 -3.50 9.22 -11.40
C VAL A 271 -4.81 9.16 -12.18
N ASP A 272 -4.74 9.41 -13.48
CA ASP A 272 -5.88 9.29 -14.38
C ASP A 272 -5.85 7.97 -15.13
N PHE A 273 -6.90 7.17 -14.99
CA PHE A 273 -7.19 6.03 -15.83
C PHE A 273 -8.22 6.45 -16.88
N GLY A 274 -7.87 6.39 -18.17
CA GLY A 274 -8.80 6.64 -19.28
C GLY A 274 -8.79 5.50 -20.29
N VAL A 275 -9.96 5.13 -20.82
CA VAL A 275 -10.06 4.03 -21.79
C VAL A 275 -9.51 4.47 -23.16
N GLU A 276 -8.60 3.69 -23.76
CA GLU A 276 -8.02 3.98 -25.07
C GLU A 276 -8.78 3.28 -26.22
N GLY A 277 -9.72 4.02 -26.81
CA GLY A 277 -10.51 3.58 -27.97
C GLY A 277 -11.76 2.77 -27.58
N PRO A 278 -12.61 2.38 -28.55
CA PRO A 278 -13.82 1.61 -28.26
C PRO A 278 -13.43 0.25 -27.66
N ALA A 279 -13.94 -0.04 -26.46
CA ALA A 279 -13.66 -1.29 -25.75
C ALA A 279 -14.06 -2.49 -26.61
N VAL A 280 -13.07 -3.26 -27.08
CA VAL A 280 -13.34 -4.55 -27.73
C VAL A 280 -13.69 -5.54 -26.62
N VAL A 281 -14.97 -5.82 -26.47
CA VAL A 281 -15.47 -6.84 -25.55
C VAL A 281 -15.09 -8.21 -26.13
N VAL A 282 -13.99 -8.80 -25.64
CA VAL A 282 -13.68 -10.20 -25.92
C VAL A 282 -14.55 -11.05 -25.01
N SER A 283 -15.68 -11.51 -25.54
CA SER A 283 -16.54 -12.49 -24.89
C SER A 283 -15.83 -13.85 -24.88
N GLN A 284 -15.32 -14.27 -23.72
CA GLN A 284 -14.97 -15.66 -23.48
C GLN A 284 -15.68 -16.14 -22.22
N ALA A 285 -16.75 -16.91 -22.43
CA ALA A 285 -17.39 -17.69 -21.39
C ALA A 285 -16.63 -19.02 -21.23
N PRO A 286 -16.12 -19.36 -20.02
CA PRO A 286 -15.82 -20.73 -19.69
C PRO A 286 -17.07 -21.37 -19.08
N ALA A 287 -17.50 -22.49 -19.66
CA ALA A 287 -18.53 -23.34 -19.10
C ALA A 287 -18.07 -23.87 -17.73
N LEU A 288 -18.77 -23.48 -16.66
CA LEU A 288 -18.57 -23.98 -15.32
C LEU A 288 -19.23 -25.35 -15.17
N LEU A 289 -18.45 -26.33 -14.72
CA LEU A 289 -18.95 -27.57 -14.16
C LEU A 289 -19.31 -27.33 -12.68
N ASP A 290 -20.54 -27.69 -12.37
CA ASP A 290 -21.21 -27.64 -11.08
C ASP A 290 -20.71 -28.78 -10.17
N VAL A 291 -20.20 -28.45 -8.98
CA VAL A 291 -20.08 -29.38 -7.85
C VAL A 291 -20.31 -28.58 -6.56
N GLY A 292 -21.38 -28.92 -5.85
CA GLY A 292 -21.81 -28.23 -4.65
C GLY A 292 -21.34 -28.80 -3.31
N VAL A 293 -21.84 -28.11 -2.27
CA VAL A 293 -22.06 -28.49 -0.85
C VAL A 293 -20.81 -28.59 0.04
N TYR A 294 -20.71 -28.21 1.33
CA TYR A 294 -21.57 -27.82 2.48
C TYR A 294 -20.82 -26.69 3.25
N GLY A 295 -21.40 -25.69 3.92
CA GLY A 295 -22.32 -25.74 5.08
C GLY A 295 -21.54 -25.66 6.42
N GLY A 296 -21.69 -24.57 7.19
CA GLY A 296 -21.14 -24.49 8.56
C GLY A 296 -21.28 -23.13 9.26
N HIS A 297 -22.29 -23.01 10.13
CA HIS A 297 -22.58 -21.89 11.04
C HIS A 297 -21.63 -21.87 12.26
N GLY A 298 -21.40 -20.68 12.83
CA GLY A 298 -20.75 -20.53 14.14
C GLY A 298 -20.91 -19.12 14.71
N THR A 299 -21.84 -18.99 15.67
CA THR A 299 -22.16 -17.81 16.48
C THR A 299 -21.16 -17.60 17.63
N GLY A 300 -20.90 -16.36 18.03
CA GLY A 300 -20.16 -16.05 19.26
C GLY A 300 -20.22 -14.56 19.63
N ASP A 301 -20.87 -14.31 20.76
CA ASP A 301 -21.19 -13.03 21.42
C ASP A 301 -20.07 -12.60 22.39
N GLY A 302 -20.00 -11.31 22.78
CA GLY A 302 -19.26 -10.89 24.00
C GLY A 302 -18.34 -9.66 23.91
N ASP A 303 -18.96 -8.49 24.10
CA ASP A 303 -18.55 -7.29 24.86
C ASP A 303 -17.23 -7.31 25.70
N ASN A 304 -16.39 -6.27 25.59
CA ASN A 304 -16.12 -5.28 26.66
C ASN A 304 -14.95 -4.33 26.28
N GLY A 305 -15.15 -3.04 26.53
CA GLY A 305 -14.29 -1.93 26.12
C GLY A 305 -12.97 -1.76 26.87
N GLY A 306 -12.08 -1.01 26.20
CA GLY A 306 -10.86 -0.44 26.73
C GLY A 306 -10.47 0.78 25.90
N GLU A 307 -10.96 1.94 26.33
CA GLU A 307 -10.71 3.26 25.78
C GLU A 307 -9.21 3.61 25.93
N TRP A 308 -8.45 3.55 24.83
CA TRP A 308 -7.09 4.07 24.74
C TRP A 308 -7.06 5.18 23.70
N ASP A 309 -7.28 6.39 24.18
CA ASP A 309 -7.19 7.63 23.41
C ASP A 309 -5.71 7.92 23.12
N MET A 310 -5.22 7.51 21.94
CA MET A 310 -3.86 7.78 21.48
C MET A 310 -3.80 9.07 20.67
N GLN A 311 -3.64 10.17 21.40
CA GLN A 311 -3.16 11.46 20.88
C GLN A 311 -1.70 11.30 20.44
N GLY A 312 -1.41 11.44 19.15
CA GLY A 312 -0.03 11.38 18.65
C GLY A 312 0.15 11.04 17.18
N ILE A 313 -0.93 10.80 16.44
CA ILE A 313 -0.94 10.97 14.99
C ILE A 313 -1.47 12.39 14.78
N ASP A 314 -0.82 13.19 13.92
CA ASP A 314 -1.35 14.48 13.52
C ASP A 314 -2.69 14.23 12.82
N LEU A 315 -3.78 14.26 13.60
CA LEU A 315 -5.15 14.07 13.12
C LEU A 315 -5.43 15.07 12.01
N ALA A 316 -4.80 16.24 12.02
CA ALA A 316 -4.88 17.22 10.94
C ALA A 316 -4.23 16.72 9.63
N LEU A 317 -3.13 15.97 9.66
CA LEU A 317 -2.56 15.39 8.44
C LEU A 317 -3.52 14.37 7.82
N PHE A 318 -4.21 13.57 8.64
CA PHE A 318 -5.15 12.54 8.19
C PHE A 318 -6.54 13.10 7.85
N GLU A 319 -7.02 14.11 8.58
CA GLU A 319 -8.22 14.88 8.25
C GLU A 319 -8.00 15.71 6.99
N ASP A 320 -6.82 16.29 6.79
CA ASP A 320 -6.46 16.91 5.52
C ASP A 320 -6.30 15.85 4.42
N LEU A 321 -5.87 14.62 4.75
CA LEU A 321 -5.75 13.49 3.81
C LEU A 321 -7.08 12.89 3.38
N PHE A 322 -8.17 13.08 4.11
CA PHE A 322 -9.44 12.39 3.83
C PHE A 322 -10.68 13.28 4.02
N GLY A 323 -10.48 14.55 4.35
CA GLY A 323 -11.52 15.53 4.59
C GLY A 323 -12.26 15.83 3.30
N GLY A 324 -13.49 15.35 3.22
CA GLY A 324 -14.45 15.80 2.23
C GLY A 324 -14.78 17.26 2.48
N SER A 325 -14.71 18.07 1.42
CA SER A 325 -15.33 19.40 1.43
C SER A 325 -16.84 19.18 1.61
N ASP A 326 -17.40 19.70 2.69
CA ASP A 326 -18.85 19.74 2.85
C ASP A 326 -19.49 20.35 1.59
N PRO A 327 -20.56 19.75 1.04
CA PRO A 327 -21.30 20.38 -0.03
C PRO A 327 -21.94 21.65 0.54
N ASN A 328 -21.38 22.81 0.16
CA ASN A 328 -21.91 24.12 0.49
C ASN A 328 -23.43 24.14 0.30
N ILE A 329 -24.13 24.30 1.42
CA ILE A 329 -25.53 24.66 1.47
C ILE A 329 -25.64 26.05 0.84
N VAL A 330 -26.31 26.08 -0.31
CA VAL A 330 -26.75 27.28 -1.00
C VAL A 330 -27.62 28.11 -0.04
N ASN A 331 -27.26 29.38 0.12
CA ASN A 331 -28.20 30.46 0.43
C ASN A 331 -28.10 31.50 -0.69
#